data_AF-E3QZJ7-F1
#
_entry.id   AF-E3QZJ7-F1
#
_cell.length_a   1.000
_cell.length_b   1.000
_cell.length_c   1.000
_cell.angle_alpha   90.00
_cell.angle_beta   90.00
_cell.angle_gamma   90.00
#
_symmetry.space_group_name_H-M   'P 1'
#
loop_
_entity.id
_entity.type
_entity.pdbx_description
1 polymer ?
#
loop_
_entity_poly.entity_id
_entity_poly.type
_entity_poly.pdbx_seq_one_letter_code
_entity_poly.pdbx_strand_id
1 'polypeptide(L)'
;MMAERLDNFPFLDYAAKYWGADLQESQVEDFWGYVNRFLSNKAAINVASQVWSLPRYRYAYWSNEFPKYVPAIVLAASSKIPIVLERLVGQGEGVEGCGSDRETALIKSARLGHEENIKALIRLGADVAATDIAGETAIVVATLAGKSSAVKALIDGGANVNTVTGTAGWSLLITRRGTNYWDGGVRK
;
A
#
# COMPACT_ATOMS: atom_id res chain seq x y z
N MET A 1 -3.50 18.89 15.95
CA MET A 1 -4.34 17.84 15.29
C MET A 1 -3.99 17.74 13.80
N MET A 2 -4.42 16.71 13.05
CA MET A 2 -4.07 16.60 11.62
C MET A 2 -4.59 17.78 10.77
N ALA A 3 -5.77 18.31 11.11
CA ALA A 3 -6.33 19.51 10.47
C ALA A 3 -5.36 20.70 10.57
N GLU A 4 -4.92 21.01 11.78
CA GLU A 4 -3.95 22.08 12.08
C GLU A 4 -2.61 21.90 11.33
N ARG A 5 -2.17 20.66 11.10
CA ARG A 5 -0.97 20.38 10.30
C ARG A 5 -1.17 20.72 8.83
N LEU A 6 -2.33 20.41 8.25
CA LEU A 6 -2.63 20.75 6.86
C LEU A 6 -2.81 22.26 6.68
N ASP A 7 -3.37 22.95 7.69
CA ASP A 7 -3.51 24.41 7.68
C ASP A 7 -2.14 25.11 7.74
N ASN A 8 -1.23 24.62 8.60
CA ASN A 8 0.12 25.15 8.71
C ASN A 8 1.05 24.75 7.55
N PHE A 9 0.76 23.64 6.88
CA PHE A 9 1.56 23.10 5.77
C PHE A 9 0.67 22.75 4.56
N PRO A 10 0.30 23.74 3.72
CA PRO A 10 -0.62 23.53 2.59
C PRO A 10 -0.15 22.48 1.58
N PHE A 11 1.16 22.32 1.40
CA PHE A 11 1.76 21.35 0.48
C PHE A 11 2.02 19.98 1.11
N LEU A 12 1.68 19.77 2.38
CA LEU A 12 1.91 18.49 3.07
C LEU A 12 1.17 17.34 2.40
N ASP A 13 -0.05 17.57 1.90
CA ASP A 13 -0.82 16.55 1.17
C ASP A 13 -0.10 16.09 -0.09
N TYR A 14 0.41 17.06 -0.86
CA TYR A 14 1.15 16.80 -2.09
C TYR A 14 2.46 16.07 -1.79
N ALA A 15 3.26 16.59 -0.85
CA ALA A 15 4.54 16.00 -0.48
C ALA A 15 4.38 14.55 0.00
N ALA A 16 3.42 14.26 0.88
CA ALA A 16 3.23 12.91 1.40
C ALA A 16 2.76 11.90 0.33
N LYS A 17 2.06 12.34 -0.71
CA LYS A 17 1.61 11.49 -1.83
C LYS A 17 2.66 11.30 -2.91
N TYR A 18 3.52 12.30 -3.13
CA TYR A 18 4.42 12.36 -4.30
C TYR A 18 5.91 12.48 -3.94
N TRP A 19 6.32 12.28 -2.68
CA TRP A 19 7.72 12.41 -2.23
C TRP A 19 8.74 11.56 -3.00
N GLY A 20 8.30 10.51 -3.70
CA GLY A 20 9.13 9.63 -4.53
C GLY A 20 8.66 9.51 -5.98
N ALA A 21 7.83 10.44 -6.48
CA ALA A 21 7.27 10.37 -7.83
C ALA A 21 8.22 10.91 -8.90
N ASP A 22 9.03 11.93 -8.56
CA ASP A 22 9.92 12.62 -9.50
C ASP A 22 11.36 12.08 -9.52
N LEU A 23 11.69 11.19 -8.59
CA LEU A 23 13.02 10.60 -8.47
C LEU A 23 13.24 9.53 -9.55
N GLN A 24 14.12 9.82 -10.50
CA GLN A 24 14.65 8.81 -11.42
C GLN A 24 15.66 7.92 -10.68
N GLU A 25 15.76 6.64 -11.05
CA GLU A 25 16.68 5.67 -10.42
C GLU A 25 18.13 6.19 -10.37
N SER A 26 18.55 6.94 -11.39
CA SER A 26 19.88 7.55 -11.48
C SER A 26 20.17 8.61 -10.41
N GLN A 27 19.14 9.24 -9.85
CA GLN A 27 19.27 10.31 -8.86
C GLN A 27 19.11 9.81 -7.42
N VAL A 28 18.73 8.55 -7.23
CA VAL A 28 18.42 8.03 -5.90
C VAL A 28 19.64 8.06 -4.99
N GLU A 29 20.85 7.88 -5.52
CA GLU A 29 22.09 7.97 -4.73
C GLU A 29 22.30 9.37 -4.14
N ASP A 30 22.10 10.42 -4.95
CA ASP A 30 22.28 11.81 -4.53
C ASP A 30 21.23 12.22 -3.49
N PHE A 31 20.01 11.67 -3.60
CA PHE A 31 18.91 11.98 -2.70
C PHE A 31 18.74 11.01 -1.54
N TRP A 32 19.52 9.92 -1.49
CA TRP A 32 19.37 8.88 -0.47
C TRP A 32 19.51 9.44 0.94
N GLY A 33 20.43 10.39 1.15
CA GLY A 33 20.59 11.04 2.46
C GLY A 33 19.30 11.70 2.97
N TYR A 34 18.54 12.34 2.06
CA TYR A 34 17.26 12.97 2.40
C TYR A 34 16.16 11.94 2.61
N VAL A 35 16.09 10.92 1.75
CA VAL A 35 15.12 9.82 1.86
C VAL A 35 15.33 9.05 3.16
N ASN A 36 16.57 8.68 3.48
CA ASN A 36 16.92 7.98 4.71
C ASN A 36 16.59 8.82 5.95
N ARG A 37 16.85 10.14 5.92
CA ARG A 37 16.47 11.04 7.02
C ARG A 37 14.97 11.12 7.22
N PHE A 38 14.20 11.11 6.13
CA PHE A 38 12.74 11.09 6.17
C PHE A 38 12.21 9.77 6.72
N LEU A 39 12.69 8.63 6.21
CA LEU A 39 12.29 7.28 6.60
C LEU A 39 12.77 6.91 8.02
N SER A 40 13.85 7.52 8.52
CA SER A 40 14.27 7.35 9.91
C SER A 40 13.36 8.10 10.89
N ASN A 41 12.58 9.07 10.41
CA ASN A 41 11.73 9.90 11.26
C ASN A 41 10.32 9.32 11.40
N LYS A 42 10.09 8.60 12.51
CA LYS A 42 8.79 8.04 12.86
C LYS A 42 7.64 9.06 12.83
N ALA A 43 7.89 10.31 13.24
CA ALA A 43 6.86 11.33 13.21
C ALA A 43 6.50 11.73 11.76
N ALA A 44 7.50 11.85 10.89
CA ALA A 44 7.30 12.15 9.48
C ALA A 44 6.54 11.03 8.76
N ILE A 45 6.89 9.76 9.03
CA ILE A 45 6.17 8.61 8.49
C ILE A 45 4.72 8.59 8.94
N ASN A 46 4.47 8.79 10.24
CA ASN A 46 3.11 8.82 10.77
C ASN A 46 2.28 9.96 10.14
N VAL A 47 2.87 11.15 9.96
CA VAL A 47 2.21 12.27 9.27
C VAL A 47 1.88 11.89 7.82
N ALA A 48 2.84 11.32 7.08
CA ALA A 48 2.61 10.92 5.71
C ALA A 48 1.52 9.84 5.60
N SER A 49 1.51 8.86 6.50
CA SER A 49 0.45 7.86 6.58
C SER A 49 -0.92 8.45 6.92
N GLN A 50 -0.97 9.44 7.81
CA GLN A 50 -2.20 10.17 8.15
C GLN A 50 -2.78 10.88 6.93
N VAL A 51 -1.91 11.50 6.10
CA VAL A 51 -2.31 12.11 4.83
C VAL A 51 -2.94 11.07 3.89
N TRP A 52 -2.33 9.89 3.78
CA TRP A 52 -2.85 8.81 2.93
C TRP A 52 -4.23 8.30 3.35
N SER A 53 -4.53 8.42 4.65
CA SER A 53 -5.79 7.95 5.25
C SER A 53 -6.85 9.05 5.30
N LEU A 54 -6.63 10.20 4.66
CA LEU A 54 -7.58 11.30 4.67
C LEU A 54 -8.90 10.88 4.03
N PRO A 55 -10.03 10.91 4.76
CA PRO A 55 -11.33 10.60 4.18
C PRO A 55 -11.69 11.64 3.13
N ARG A 56 -12.33 11.18 2.05
CA ARG A 56 -12.80 12.06 0.94
C ARG A 56 -13.76 13.15 1.44
N TYR A 57 -14.43 12.91 2.56
CA TYR A 57 -15.30 13.84 3.27
C TYR A 57 -14.79 14.05 4.70
N ARG A 58 -14.60 15.32 5.10
CA ARG A 58 -14.09 15.71 6.42
C ARG A 58 -15.24 15.84 7.43
N TYR A 59 -15.58 14.76 8.13
CA TYR A 59 -16.59 14.74 9.20
C TYR A 59 -16.03 15.21 10.55
N ALA A 60 -16.86 15.67 11.48
CA ALA A 60 -16.40 16.03 12.83
C ALA A 60 -15.59 14.85 13.41
N TYR A 61 -14.35 15.07 13.87
CA TYR A 61 -13.40 14.04 14.34
C TYR A 61 -12.56 13.29 13.29
N TRP A 62 -12.68 13.61 11.99
CA TRP A 62 -11.81 13.03 10.94
C TRP A 62 -10.31 13.13 11.25
N SER A 63 -9.91 14.15 12.02
CA SER A 63 -8.52 14.46 12.34
C SER A 63 -7.94 13.68 13.54
N ASN A 64 -8.74 12.81 14.18
CA ASN A 64 -8.37 12.06 15.38
C ASN A 64 -8.29 10.54 15.17
N GLU A 65 -8.95 10.00 14.15
CA GLU A 65 -8.99 8.58 13.84
C GLU A 65 -7.93 8.25 12.79
N PHE A 66 -6.70 8.01 13.23
CA PHE A 66 -5.65 7.62 12.30
C PHE A 66 -4.83 6.42 12.72
N PRO A 67 -4.38 5.64 11.72
CA PRO A 67 -3.45 4.55 11.92
C PRO A 67 -2.21 5.03 12.67
N LYS A 68 -1.94 4.39 13.81
CA LYS A 68 -0.71 4.58 14.58
C LYS A 68 0.22 3.43 14.21
N TYR A 69 1.48 3.75 13.94
CA TYR A 69 2.54 2.78 13.64
C TYR A 69 2.48 2.22 12.21
N VAL A 70 2.96 3.01 11.25
CA VAL A 70 3.26 2.52 9.89
C VAL A 70 4.77 2.35 9.74
N PRO A 71 5.26 1.15 9.36
CA PRO A 71 6.67 0.91 9.08
C PRO A 71 7.17 1.76 7.91
N ALA A 72 8.45 2.13 7.92
CA ALA A 72 9.05 2.91 6.84
C ALA A 72 8.95 2.19 5.50
N ILE A 73 9.12 0.86 5.49
CA ILE A 73 8.96 0.02 4.30
C ILE A 73 7.56 0.07 3.65
N VAL A 74 6.49 0.19 4.45
CA VAL A 74 5.11 0.32 3.93
C VAL A 74 4.92 1.68 3.27
N LEU A 75 5.52 2.73 3.82
CA LEU A 75 5.50 4.05 3.19
C LEU A 75 6.38 4.09 1.93
N ALA A 76 7.55 3.45 1.96
CA ALA A 76 8.42 3.33 0.80
C ALA A 76 7.74 2.59 -0.37
N ALA A 77 6.88 1.61 -0.08
CA ALA A 77 6.07 0.93 -1.07
C ALA A 77 5.09 1.85 -1.81
N SER A 78 4.75 3.02 -1.23
CA SER A 78 3.94 4.04 -1.90
C SER A 78 4.72 4.85 -2.95
N SER A 79 6.06 4.80 -2.93
CA SER A 79 6.89 5.38 -3.98
C SER A 79 6.96 4.41 -5.18
N LYS A 80 7.43 4.88 -6.34
CA LYS A 80 7.69 4.00 -7.51
C LYS A 80 9.16 3.58 -7.61
N ILE A 81 9.89 3.62 -6.49
CA ILE A 81 11.34 3.49 -6.46
C ILE A 81 11.72 2.19 -5.73
N PRO A 82 11.95 1.08 -6.44
CA PRO A 82 12.19 -0.23 -5.81
C PRO A 82 13.49 -0.28 -5.00
N ILE A 83 14.52 0.48 -5.41
CA ILE A 83 15.83 0.50 -4.71
C ILE A 83 15.74 0.99 -3.26
N VAL A 84 14.74 1.82 -2.95
CA VAL A 84 14.49 2.29 -1.58
C VAL A 84 14.06 1.12 -0.70
N LEU A 85 13.24 0.19 -1.22
CA LEU A 85 12.80 -1.00 -0.51
C LEU A 85 13.98 -1.94 -0.25
N GLU A 86 14.80 -2.20 -1.27
CA GLU A 86 15.98 -3.07 -1.16
C GLU A 86 16.97 -2.54 -0.11
N ARG A 87 17.20 -1.22 -0.07
CA ARG A 87 18.08 -0.61 0.93
C ARG A 87 17.52 -0.66 2.34
N LEU A 88 16.22 -0.40 2.53
CA LEU A 88 15.60 -0.51 3.85
C LEU A 88 15.74 -1.93 4.42
N VAL A 89 15.51 -2.94 3.57
CA VAL A 89 15.69 -4.34 3.97
C VAL A 89 17.16 -4.65 4.24
N GLY A 90 18.09 -4.15 3.42
CA GLY A 90 19.53 -4.26 3.65
C GLY A 90 20.02 -3.55 4.94
N GLN A 91 19.29 -2.53 5.41
CA GLN A 91 19.54 -1.87 6.70
C GLN A 91 18.99 -2.66 7.90
N GLY A 92 18.30 -3.78 7.66
CA GLY A 92 17.72 -4.64 8.69
C GLY A 92 16.25 -4.36 9.00
N GLU A 93 15.53 -3.56 8.20
CA GLU A 93 14.07 -3.52 8.31
C GLU A 93 13.45 -4.84 7.83
N GLY A 94 12.46 -5.34 8.58
CA GLY A 94 11.71 -6.53 8.18
C GLY A 94 10.80 -6.24 6.99
N VAL A 95 10.85 -7.10 5.97
CA VAL A 95 9.99 -7.05 4.77
C VAL A 95 8.50 -7.11 5.14
N GLU A 96 8.19 -7.89 6.17
CA GLU A 96 6.84 -8.14 6.68
C GLU A 96 6.34 -7.07 7.67
N GLY A 97 6.98 -5.89 7.70
CA GLY A 97 6.46 -4.76 8.47
C GLY A 97 5.02 -4.47 8.04
N CYS A 98 4.08 -4.66 8.98
CA CYS A 98 2.67 -4.38 8.75
C CYS A 98 2.26 -3.08 9.45
N GLY A 99 1.48 -2.25 8.75
CA GLY A 99 0.85 -1.07 9.34
C GLY A 99 -0.32 -1.44 10.25
N SER A 100 -0.99 -0.43 10.79
CA SER A 100 -2.19 -0.57 11.65
C SER A 100 -3.30 -1.45 11.07
N ASP A 101 -3.41 -1.53 9.74
CA ASP A 101 -4.47 -2.25 9.03
C ASP A 101 -3.99 -3.63 8.58
N ARG A 102 -2.89 -4.12 9.17
CA ARG A 102 -2.13 -5.27 8.67
C ARG A 102 -1.68 -5.11 7.21
N GLU A 103 -1.68 -3.89 6.71
CA GLU A 103 -1.24 -3.58 5.34
C GLU A 103 0.28 -3.77 5.27
N THR A 104 0.72 -4.76 4.50
CA THR A 104 2.13 -5.01 4.20
C THR A 104 2.58 -4.16 3.00
N ALA A 105 3.89 -3.99 2.83
CA ALA A 105 4.48 -3.30 1.68
C ALA A 105 4.01 -3.90 0.33
N LEU A 106 3.79 -5.22 0.29
CA LEU A 106 3.29 -5.92 -0.89
C LEU A 106 1.84 -5.53 -1.22
N ILE A 107 0.96 -5.52 -0.21
CA ILE A 107 -0.44 -5.12 -0.35
C ILE A 107 -0.53 -3.65 -0.79
N LYS A 108 0.32 -2.78 -0.23
CA LYS A 108 0.38 -1.36 -0.62
C LYS A 108 0.75 -1.19 -2.09
N SER A 109 1.82 -1.87 -2.52
CA SER A 109 2.33 -1.83 -3.90
C SER A 109 1.28 -2.36 -4.89
N ALA A 110 0.57 -3.42 -4.50
CA ALA A 110 -0.52 -4.02 -5.26
C ALA A 110 -1.72 -3.06 -5.44
N ARG A 111 -2.12 -2.36 -4.37
CA ARG A 111 -3.19 -1.35 -4.39
C ARG A 111 -2.87 -0.19 -5.34
N LEU A 112 -1.62 0.26 -5.34
CA LEU A 112 -1.17 1.37 -6.19
C LEU A 112 -0.84 0.94 -7.62
N GLY A 113 -0.55 -0.35 -7.83
CA GLY A 113 -0.19 -0.91 -9.13
C GLY A 113 1.30 -0.77 -9.47
N HIS A 114 2.16 -0.72 -8.45
CA HIS A 114 3.60 -0.52 -8.61
C HIS A 114 4.30 -1.85 -8.91
N GLU A 115 4.32 -2.24 -10.17
CA GLU A 115 4.84 -3.53 -10.65
C GLU A 115 6.29 -3.81 -10.20
N GLU A 116 7.18 -2.83 -10.36
CA GLU A 116 8.60 -3.01 -10.01
C GLU A 116 8.82 -3.17 -8.50
N ASN A 117 8.04 -2.48 -7.67
CA ASN A 117 8.07 -2.68 -6.22
C ASN A 117 7.58 -4.09 -5.83
N ILE A 118 6.54 -4.60 -6.51
CA ILE A 118 6.04 -5.96 -6.26
C ILE A 118 7.14 -6.98 -6.56
N LYS A 119 7.79 -6.86 -7.72
CA LYS A 119 8.91 -7.74 -8.10
C LYS A 119 10.06 -7.66 -7.09
N ALA A 120 10.43 -6.45 -6.65
CA ALA A 120 11.48 -6.25 -5.66
C ALA A 120 11.12 -6.90 -4.32
N LEU A 121 9.91 -6.68 -3.81
CA LEU A 121 9.44 -7.25 -2.55
C LEU A 121 9.40 -8.78 -2.58
N ILE A 122 8.93 -9.38 -3.69
CA ILE A 122 8.96 -10.84 -3.86
C ILE A 122 10.40 -11.38 -3.83
N ARG A 123 11.34 -10.70 -4.51
CA ARG A 123 12.77 -11.08 -4.47
C ARG A 123 13.38 -10.96 -3.07
N LEU A 124 12.92 -10.00 -2.28
CA LEU A 124 13.32 -9.80 -0.88
C LEU A 124 12.67 -10.82 0.08
N GLY A 125 11.81 -11.71 -0.43
CA GLY A 125 11.18 -12.77 0.35
C GLY A 125 9.85 -12.37 1.00
N ALA A 126 9.15 -11.37 0.45
CA ALA A 126 7.84 -10.97 0.96
C ALA A 126 6.81 -12.12 0.86
N ASP A 127 6.00 -12.28 1.90
CA ASP A 127 4.92 -13.27 1.93
C ASP A 127 3.77 -12.84 1.00
N VAL A 128 3.66 -13.54 -0.13
CA VAL A 128 2.60 -13.35 -1.11
C VAL A 128 1.22 -13.78 -0.62
N ALA A 129 1.15 -14.58 0.45
CA ALA A 129 -0.08 -15.01 1.08
C ALA A 129 -0.54 -14.10 2.23
N ALA A 130 0.25 -13.07 2.58
CA ALA A 130 -0.12 -12.11 3.60
C ALA A 130 -1.47 -11.45 3.30
N THR A 131 -2.27 -11.26 4.36
CA THR A 131 -3.60 -10.66 4.27
C THR A 131 -3.69 -9.40 5.12
N ASP A 132 -4.44 -8.41 4.63
CA ASP A 132 -4.77 -7.22 5.42
C ASP A 132 -5.86 -7.51 6.48
N ILE A 133 -6.32 -6.47 7.19
CA ILE A 133 -7.36 -6.56 8.21
C ILE A 133 -8.71 -7.05 7.66
N ALA A 134 -8.98 -6.88 6.36
CA ALA A 134 -10.17 -7.41 5.70
C ALA A 134 -10.00 -8.88 5.26
N GLY A 135 -8.84 -9.48 5.52
CA GLY A 135 -8.50 -10.82 5.06
C GLY A 135 -8.21 -10.87 3.57
N GLU A 136 -7.85 -9.73 2.95
CA GLU A 136 -7.56 -9.64 1.53
C GLU A 136 -6.07 -9.83 1.24
N THR A 137 -5.75 -10.72 0.31
CA THR A 137 -4.39 -10.92 -0.21
C THR A 137 -4.03 -9.83 -1.22
N ALA A 138 -2.74 -9.55 -1.42
CA ALA A 138 -2.24 -8.57 -2.39
C ALA A 138 -2.86 -8.73 -3.80
N ILE A 139 -3.09 -9.96 -4.27
CA ILE A 139 -3.69 -10.21 -5.59
C ILE A 139 -5.16 -9.78 -5.67
N VAL A 140 -5.91 -9.93 -4.58
CA VAL A 140 -7.30 -9.50 -4.49
C VAL A 140 -7.36 -7.98 -4.52
N VAL A 141 -6.52 -7.31 -3.73
CA VAL A 141 -6.42 -5.84 -3.71
C VAL A 141 -6.03 -5.28 -5.08
N ALA A 142 -5.04 -5.86 -5.76
CA ALA A 142 -4.67 -5.44 -7.11
C ALA A 142 -5.82 -5.63 -8.12
N THR A 143 -6.59 -6.69 -7.97
CA THR A 143 -7.73 -7.00 -8.85
C THR A 143 -8.90 -6.04 -8.63
N LEU A 144 -9.27 -5.79 -7.36
CA LEU A 144 -10.30 -4.82 -6.99
C LEU A 144 -9.91 -3.40 -7.45
N ALA A 145 -8.63 -3.06 -7.40
CA ALA A 145 -8.10 -1.79 -7.89
C ALA A 145 -7.94 -1.73 -9.43
N GLY A 146 -8.22 -2.81 -10.16
CA GLY A 146 -8.10 -2.89 -11.63
C GLY A 146 -6.66 -2.86 -12.16
N LYS A 147 -5.66 -3.15 -11.32
CA LYS A 147 -4.23 -3.03 -11.65
C LYS A 147 -3.70 -4.29 -12.33
N SER A 148 -4.01 -4.43 -13.62
CA SER A 148 -3.66 -5.64 -14.40
C SER A 148 -2.15 -5.96 -14.43
N SER A 149 -1.27 -4.96 -14.43
CA SER A 149 0.19 -5.14 -14.36
C SER A 149 0.64 -5.74 -13.02
N ALA A 150 0.12 -5.21 -11.91
CA ALA A 150 0.38 -5.73 -10.58
C ALA A 150 -0.14 -7.16 -10.40
N VAL A 151 -1.31 -7.49 -10.94
CA VAL A 151 -1.84 -8.87 -10.91
C VAL A 151 -0.90 -9.82 -11.64
N LYS A 152 -0.38 -9.45 -12.82
CA LYS A 152 0.60 -10.28 -13.54
C LYS A 152 1.87 -10.49 -12.73
N ALA A 153 2.46 -9.43 -12.19
CA ALA A 153 3.66 -9.54 -11.37
C ALA A 153 3.47 -10.39 -10.11
N LEU A 154 2.29 -10.34 -9.48
CA LEU A 154 1.97 -11.21 -8.35
C LEU A 154 1.83 -12.68 -8.77
N ILE A 155 1.20 -12.96 -9.92
CA ILE A 155 1.08 -14.32 -10.47
C ILE A 155 2.46 -14.89 -10.82
N ASP A 156 3.30 -14.09 -11.49
CA ASP A 156 4.68 -14.47 -11.82
C ASP A 156 5.52 -14.69 -10.54
N GLY A 157 5.17 -13.99 -9.46
CA GLY A 157 5.71 -14.16 -8.11
C GLY A 157 5.20 -15.36 -7.33
N GLY A 158 4.34 -16.20 -7.92
CA GLY A 158 3.79 -17.40 -7.26
C GLY A 158 2.54 -17.13 -6.40
N ALA A 159 1.90 -15.96 -6.51
CA ALA A 159 0.65 -15.70 -5.81
C ALA A 159 -0.48 -16.62 -6.31
N ASN A 160 -1.20 -17.23 -5.38
CA ASN A 160 -2.31 -18.11 -5.71
C ASN A 160 -3.55 -17.32 -6.14
N VAL A 161 -3.99 -17.54 -7.38
CA VAL A 161 -5.17 -16.90 -7.99
C VAL A 161 -6.48 -17.41 -7.37
N ASN A 162 -6.47 -18.57 -6.71
CA ASN A 162 -7.65 -19.14 -6.06
C ASN A 162 -7.79 -18.71 -4.59
N THR A 163 -7.13 -17.64 -4.17
CA THR A 163 -7.26 -17.12 -2.80
C THR A 163 -8.72 -16.73 -2.53
N VAL A 164 -9.25 -17.25 -1.42
CA VAL A 164 -10.60 -16.97 -0.90
C VAL A 164 -10.42 -16.02 0.26
N THR A 165 -10.98 -14.81 0.17
CA THR A 165 -10.82 -13.79 1.22
C THR A 165 -11.99 -13.82 2.22
N GLY A 166 -11.66 -13.46 3.46
CA GLY A 166 -12.46 -13.78 4.65
C GLY A 166 -13.76 -13.01 4.85
N THR A 167 -14.08 -12.00 4.04
CA THR A 167 -15.27 -11.16 4.25
C THR A 167 -16.46 -11.53 3.37
N ALA A 168 -16.30 -12.41 2.38
CA ALA A 168 -17.42 -12.87 1.56
C ALA A 168 -17.36 -14.33 1.09
N GLY A 169 -16.26 -15.07 1.32
CA GLY A 169 -16.13 -16.43 0.74
C GLY A 169 -16.15 -16.41 -0.79
N TRP A 170 -15.78 -15.28 -1.40
CA TRP A 170 -15.79 -15.08 -2.84
C TRP A 170 -14.41 -15.36 -3.41
N SER A 171 -14.29 -16.39 -4.25
CA SER A 171 -13.04 -16.66 -4.99
C SER A 171 -12.79 -15.57 -6.03
N LEU A 172 -11.55 -15.11 -6.19
CA LEU A 172 -11.11 -14.07 -7.15
C LEU A 172 -11.71 -14.20 -8.57
N LEU A 173 -11.97 -15.43 -9.04
CA LEU A 173 -12.58 -15.71 -10.34
C LEU A 173 -14.04 -15.22 -10.47
N ILE A 174 -14.80 -15.11 -9.38
CA ILE A 174 -16.21 -14.70 -9.44
C ILE A 174 -16.37 -13.17 -9.51
N THR A 175 -15.44 -12.42 -8.93
CA THR A 175 -15.48 -10.94 -8.92
C THR A 175 -15.37 -10.33 -10.32
N ARG A 176 -14.67 -10.97 -11.27
CA ARG A 176 -14.55 -10.45 -12.65
C ARG A 176 -15.72 -10.83 -13.56
N ARG A 177 -16.53 -11.83 -13.21
CA ARG A 177 -17.60 -12.36 -14.08
C ARG A 177 -19.01 -11.90 -13.72
N GLY A 178 -19.22 -11.11 -12.67
CA GLY A 178 -20.58 -10.77 -12.24
C GLY A 178 -20.71 -9.55 -11.34
N THR A 179 -20.34 -8.36 -11.80
CA THR A 179 -21.01 -7.13 -11.35
C THR A 179 -22.17 -6.85 -12.30
N ASN A 180 -23.15 -7.74 -12.28
CA ASN A 180 -24.51 -7.58 -12.80
C ASN A 180 -25.22 -8.82 -12.27
N TYR A 181 -25.93 -8.72 -11.15
CA TYR A 181 -27.15 -9.49 -10.82
C TYR A 181 -27.54 -9.13 -9.38
N TRP A 182 -28.15 -7.96 -9.25
CA TRP A 182 -29.32 -7.87 -8.39
C TRP A 182 -30.40 -8.70 -9.08
N ASP A 183 -30.55 -9.96 -8.71
CA ASP A 183 -31.83 -10.63 -8.87
C ASP A 183 -32.17 -11.32 -7.56
N GLY A 184 -32.53 -10.48 -6.58
CA GLY A 184 -33.45 -10.85 -5.52
C GLY A 184 -34.85 -11.02 -6.11
N GLY A 185 -34.97 -11.96 -7.04
CA GLY A 185 -36.21 -12.45 -7.62
C GLY A 185 -36.54 -13.81 -7.01
N VAL A 186 -37.53 -13.80 -6.14
CA VAL A 186 -38.19 -14.89 -5.41
C VAL A 186 -38.30 -16.23 -6.18
N ARG A 187 -38.17 -17.34 -5.42
CA ARG A 187 -38.78 -18.70 -5.54
C ARG A 187 -37.70 -19.79 -5.46
N LYS A 188 -37.78 -20.79 -4.59
CA LYS A 188 -38.96 -21.55 -4.13
C LYS A 188 -39.24 -21.43 -2.63
#